data_AF-A0A3S0DRG6-F1
#
_entry.id   AF-A0A3S0DRG6-F1
#
_cell.length_a   1.000
_cell.length_b   1.000
_cell.length_c   1.000
_cell.angle_alpha   90.00
_cell.angle_beta   90.00
_cell.angle_gamma   90.00
#
_symmetry.space_group_name_H-M   'P 1'
#
loop_
_entity.id
_entity.type
_entity.pdbx_description
1 polymer ?
#
loop_
_entity_poly.entity_id
_entity_poly.type
_entity_poly.pdbx_seq_one_letter_code
_entity_poly.pdbx_strand_id
1 'polypeptide(L)'
;MSKSCSPQYPSDADLLSQVRFDPAHGKVWFNEQRMLLFHASGMSLLRKELIETLGLERASGLLMRFGFHAGFKDAALARKLRPEITTADAFLVGPQLACIKGLVQVEPLELSFDLSTGAFIGRFEWTESYEAEAHQQQFGLAAEPVCWTLIGYSSGFTSYYMGRKILFKEETCAGCGAAHCRIIGKPAEEWGDRAELEKFYEPDSVAEELLALRTQVSELQETVRAARSSPTDSVSFIGRSAGFLKAKNLIERGAKSRASVLLLGETGVGKEVFARSLHALSDRSAQPFVAVNCASIPSDLIASELFGVERGAFTGANVSREGKFERADGGTIFLDEVVELTPGAQAALLRVLQEGELERVGGTFVRKIDVRVVAATNEDLQEAVKKGKFRADLFYRLNVYPVSIPPLRERAEDIPLLARHFLGKFHALYKKTTLGISDRALRALKNYGWPGNIRELENMIERGVILTDHNRSIDIDSLFASPPDEDAGHTLVSQTGALKLDSERPPARSPYDELSVRLLNEGFSISDFESAITRNAMALANDNVTQAARLIGMTRAQLAYRLEKIKGE
;
A
#
# COMPACT_ATOMS: atom_id res chain seq x y z
N MET A 1 -60.06 11.67 38.96
CA MET A 1 -59.93 12.58 37.80
C MET A 1 -59.10 13.78 38.24
N SER A 2 -57.77 13.63 38.34
CA SER A 2 -56.85 14.75 38.52
C SER A 2 -56.46 15.26 37.14
N LYS A 3 -56.86 16.48 36.80
CA LYS A 3 -56.37 17.18 35.60
C LYS A 3 -54.83 17.23 35.69
N SER A 4 -54.14 16.50 34.83
CA SER A 4 -52.71 16.69 34.60
C SER A 4 -52.55 18.09 34.01
N CYS A 5 -51.96 19.00 34.77
CA CYS A 5 -51.60 20.31 34.26
C CYS A 5 -50.53 20.10 33.18
N SER A 6 -50.83 20.42 31.92
CA SER A 6 -49.83 20.43 30.85
C SER A 6 -48.66 21.34 31.27
N PRO A 7 -47.39 20.95 31.08
CA PRO A 7 -46.25 21.80 31.42
C PRO A 7 -46.35 23.13 30.66
N GLN A 8 -46.45 24.25 31.37
CA GLN A 8 -46.45 25.58 30.75
C GLN A 8 -45.03 25.95 30.33
N TYR A 9 -44.87 26.44 29.10
CA TYR A 9 -43.58 26.94 28.64
C TYR A 9 -43.13 28.17 29.46
N PRO A 10 -41.84 28.26 29.83
CA PRO A 10 -41.27 29.51 30.33
C PRO A 10 -41.32 30.58 29.22
N SER A 11 -41.15 31.86 29.56
CA SER A 11 -41.02 32.92 28.54
C SER A 11 -39.89 32.59 27.54
N ASP A 12 -40.06 32.91 26.27
CA ASP A 12 -39.08 32.71 25.19
C ASP A 12 -38.36 34.01 24.78
N ALA A 13 -38.72 35.14 25.39
CA ALA A 13 -38.22 36.46 25.03
C ALA A 13 -36.70 36.60 25.16
N ASP A 14 -36.10 35.96 26.16
CA ASP A 14 -34.66 35.92 26.36
C ASP A 14 -33.94 35.11 25.27
N LEU A 15 -34.54 34.01 24.79
CA LEU A 15 -34.01 33.21 23.68
C LEU A 15 -34.09 33.98 22.36
N LEU A 16 -35.25 34.59 22.07
CA LEU A 16 -35.43 35.41 20.88
C LEU A 16 -34.45 36.60 20.83
N SER A 17 -34.16 37.22 21.99
CA SER A 17 -33.18 38.31 22.08
C SER A 17 -31.73 37.89 21.75
N GLN A 18 -31.44 36.58 21.72
CA GLN A 18 -30.13 36.06 21.31
C GLN A 18 -29.96 35.97 19.79
N VAL A 19 -31.04 36.06 19.02
CA VAL A 19 -30.97 36.08 17.54
C VAL A 19 -30.53 37.46 17.09
N ARG A 20 -29.37 37.54 16.44
CA ARG A 20 -28.83 38.80 15.91
C ARG A 20 -28.54 38.67 14.43
N PHE A 21 -29.07 39.62 13.65
CA PHE A 21 -28.79 39.75 12.23
C PHE A 21 -27.71 40.81 12.02
N ASP A 22 -26.66 40.45 11.29
CA ASP A 22 -25.58 41.36 10.88
C ASP A 22 -25.46 41.34 9.34
N PRO A 23 -26.35 42.07 8.63
CA PRO A 23 -26.34 42.09 7.17
C PRO A 23 -25.08 42.72 6.58
N ALA A 24 -24.45 43.66 7.30
CA ALA A 24 -23.24 44.33 6.85
C ALA A 24 -22.07 43.35 6.64
N HIS A 25 -22.03 42.27 7.41
CA HIS A 25 -21.02 41.20 7.26
C HIS A 25 -21.60 39.87 6.77
N GLY A 26 -22.90 39.82 6.41
CA GLY A 26 -23.58 38.62 5.91
C GLY A 26 -23.66 37.49 6.93
N LYS A 27 -23.96 37.80 8.21
CA LYS A 27 -24.00 36.80 9.30
C LYS A 27 -25.34 36.83 10.04
N VAL A 28 -25.80 35.66 10.43
CA VAL A 28 -26.85 35.49 11.44
C VAL A 28 -26.22 34.81 12.63
N TRP A 29 -26.54 35.27 13.82
CA TRP A 29 -26.00 34.75 15.07
C TRP A 29 -27.13 34.31 16.00
N PHE A 30 -26.87 33.24 16.73
CA PHE A 30 -27.65 32.85 17.89
C PHE A 30 -26.70 32.76 19.08
N ASN A 31 -26.70 33.81 19.90
CA ASN A 31 -25.62 34.07 20.87
C ASN A 31 -24.23 34.02 20.19
N GLU A 32 -23.31 33.16 20.66
CA GLU A 32 -21.96 32.99 20.09
C GLU A 32 -21.92 32.05 18.87
N GLN A 33 -23.05 31.45 18.47
CA GLN A 33 -23.10 30.49 17.37
C GLN A 33 -23.48 31.16 16.06
N ARG A 34 -22.71 30.91 15.00
CA ARG A 34 -23.08 31.33 13.64
C ARG A 34 -24.20 30.46 13.11
N MET A 35 -25.26 31.10 12.65
CA MET A 35 -26.44 30.47 12.06
C MET A 35 -26.51 30.75 10.56
N LEU A 36 -27.23 29.88 9.87
CA LEU A 36 -27.59 30.02 8.46
C LEU A 36 -29.10 29.89 8.34
N LEU A 37 -29.71 30.71 7.48
CA LEU A 37 -31.12 30.60 7.12
C LEU A 37 -31.22 29.92 5.75
N PHE A 38 -31.94 28.81 5.70
CA PHE A 38 -32.20 28.05 4.49
C PHE A 38 -33.70 28.01 4.18
N HIS A 39 -34.05 27.97 2.90
CA HIS A 39 -35.42 27.69 2.49
C HIS A 39 -35.79 26.24 2.84
N ALA A 40 -36.98 26.04 3.40
CA ALA A 40 -37.51 24.70 3.68
C ALA A 40 -37.57 23.83 2.40
N SER A 41 -37.91 24.42 1.26
CA SER A 41 -37.88 23.75 -0.05
C SER A 41 -36.48 23.32 -0.48
N GLY A 42 -35.44 24.09 -0.13
CA GLY A 42 -34.04 23.71 -0.37
C GLY A 42 -33.63 22.51 0.48
N MET A 43 -34.05 22.48 1.75
CA MET A 43 -33.84 21.34 2.64
C MET A 43 -34.63 20.10 2.18
N SER A 44 -35.85 20.29 1.66
CA SER A 44 -36.67 19.24 1.05
C SER A 44 -35.95 18.61 -0.16
N LEU A 45 -35.36 19.43 -1.04
CA LEU A 45 -34.57 18.94 -2.17
C LEU A 45 -33.31 18.21 -1.72
N LEU A 46 -32.56 18.76 -0.78
CA LEU A 46 -31.37 18.10 -0.22
C LEU A 46 -31.71 16.72 0.35
N ARG A 47 -32.82 16.63 1.09
CA ARG A 47 -33.32 15.36 1.61
C ARG A 47 -33.64 14.40 0.48
N LYS A 48 -34.28 14.86 -0.60
CA LYS A 48 -34.59 14.01 -1.75
C LYS A 48 -33.34 13.44 -2.40
N GLU A 49 -32.36 14.29 -2.67
CA GLU A 49 -31.06 13.88 -3.22
C GLU A 49 -30.35 12.86 -2.32
N LEU A 50 -30.38 13.04 -1.00
CA LEU A 50 -29.82 12.08 -0.05
C LEU A 50 -30.52 10.71 -0.11
N ILE A 51 -31.85 10.69 -0.19
CA ILE A 51 -32.62 9.45 -0.29
C ILE A 51 -32.33 8.73 -1.61
N GLU A 52 -32.31 9.46 -2.73
CA GLU A 52 -32.06 8.88 -4.06
C GLU A 52 -30.63 8.36 -4.22
N THR A 53 -29.65 8.99 -3.56
CA THR A 53 -28.23 8.60 -3.67
C THR A 53 -27.79 7.54 -2.67
N LEU A 54 -28.28 7.59 -1.42
CA LEU A 54 -27.83 6.72 -0.33
C LEU A 54 -28.83 5.63 0.03
N GLY A 55 -30.09 5.77 -0.41
CA GLY A 55 -31.21 4.98 0.09
C GLY A 55 -31.77 5.53 1.40
N LEU A 56 -32.99 5.07 1.74
CA LEU A 56 -33.79 5.63 2.83
C LEU A 56 -33.13 5.45 4.22
N GLU A 57 -32.62 4.25 4.52
CA GLU A 57 -32.01 3.92 5.82
C GLU A 57 -30.75 4.75 6.12
N ARG A 58 -29.90 4.96 5.10
CA ARG A 58 -28.66 5.74 5.27
C ARG A 58 -28.93 7.23 5.32
N ALA A 59 -29.86 7.72 4.50
CA ALA A 59 -30.29 9.10 4.52
C ALA A 59 -30.93 9.46 5.89
N SER A 60 -31.77 8.58 6.44
CA SER A 60 -32.36 8.78 7.76
C SER A 60 -31.32 8.79 8.86
N GLY A 61 -30.37 7.84 8.87
CA GLY A 61 -29.27 7.82 9.84
C GLY A 61 -28.40 9.08 9.80
N LEU A 62 -28.04 9.55 8.60
CA LEU A 62 -27.26 10.79 8.44
C LEU A 62 -28.01 12.00 9.01
N LEU A 63 -29.29 12.15 8.70
CA LEU A 63 -30.12 13.25 9.19
C LEU A 63 -30.39 13.16 10.70
N MET A 64 -30.55 11.95 11.25
CA MET A 64 -30.65 11.72 12.70
C MET A 64 -29.36 12.13 13.43
N ARG A 65 -28.18 11.79 12.90
CA ARG A 65 -26.89 12.22 13.47
C ARG A 65 -26.69 13.73 13.37
N PHE A 66 -27.07 14.33 12.25
CA PHE A 66 -27.06 15.78 12.08
C PHE A 66 -27.94 16.46 13.13
N GLY A 67 -29.18 16.00 13.28
CA GLY A 67 -30.11 16.48 14.30
C GLY A 67 -29.55 16.32 15.71
N PHE A 68 -29.00 15.14 16.03
CA PHE A 68 -28.40 14.86 17.34
C PHE A 68 -27.30 15.85 17.70
N HIS A 69 -26.40 16.14 16.76
CA HIS A 69 -25.34 17.11 16.99
C HIS A 69 -25.90 18.53 17.21
N ALA A 70 -26.90 18.94 16.41
CA ALA A 70 -27.54 20.23 16.55
C ALA A 70 -28.22 20.36 17.92
N GLY A 71 -29.04 19.39 18.32
CA GLY A 71 -29.72 19.38 19.62
C GLY A 71 -28.75 19.38 20.80
N PHE A 72 -27.65 18.63 20.71
CA PHE A 72 -26.62 18.62 21.74
C PHE A 72 -25.91 19.98 21.89
N LYS A 73 -25.62 20.66 20.77
CA LYS A 73 -25.03 22.02 20.77
C LYS A 73 -25.99 23.06 21.34
N ASP A 74 -27.26 22.96 21.02
CA ASP A 74 -28.30 23.84 21.54
C ASP A 74 -28.54 23.63 23.04
N ALA A 75 -28.50 22.38 23.52
CA ALA A 75 -28.60 22.10 24.95
C ALA A 75 -27.45 22.73 25.74
N ALA A 76 -26.22 22.66 25.22
CA ALA A 76 -25.07 23.31 25.84
C ALA A 76 -25.22 24.85 25.89
N LEU A 77 -25.82 25.45 24.85
CA LEU A 77 -26.10 26.87 24.82
C LEU A 77 -27.23 27.25 25.78
N ALA A 78 -28.33 26.51 25.78
CA ALA A 78 -29.47 26.70 26.67
C ALA A 78 -29.04 26.67 28.15
N ARG A 79 -28.17 25.72 28.52
CA ARG A 79 -27.59 25.64 29.87
C ARG A 79 -26.80 26.89 30.25
N LYS A 80 -26.07 27.51 29.33
CA LYS A 80 -25.32 28.76 29.58
C LYS A 80 -26.25 29.98 29.73
N LEU A 81 -27.32 30.05 28.94
CA LEU A 81 -28.25 31.18 28.93
C LEU A 81 -29.14 31.21 30.18
N ARG A 82 -29.48 30.03 30.73
CA ARG A 82 -30.34 29.90 31.91
C ARG A 82 -29.70 28.99 32.97
N PRO A 83 -28.63 29.43 33.66
CA PRO A 83 -27.91 28.60 34.62
C PRO A 83 -28.73 28.28 35.89
N GLU A 84 -29.65 29.18 36.27
CA GLU A 84 -30.44 29.13 37.51
C GLU A 84 -31.81 28.44 37.34
N ILE A 85 -32.17 27.97 36.14
CA ILE A 85 -33.50 27.43 35.89
C ILE A 85 -33.60 25.99 36.39
N THR A 86 -34.79 25.59 36.88
CA THR A 86 -35.03 24.22 37.32
C THR A 86 -34.76 23.25 36.17
N THR A 87 -34.30 22.04 36.46
CA THR A 87 -33.98 21.05 35.41
C THR A 87 -35.18 20.77 34.50
N ALA A 88 -36.42 20.92 35.01
CA ALA A 88 -37.64 20.70 34.24
C ALA A 88 -37.88 21.80 33.22
N ASP A 89 -37.70 23.07 33.62
CA ASP A 89 -37.85 24.19 32.70
C ASP A 89 -36.68 24.27 31.70
N ALA A 90 -35.48 23.81 32.11
CA ALA A 90 -34.33 23.69 31.21
C ALA A 90 -34.62 22.73 30.04
N PHE A 91 -35.42 21.69 30.31
CA PHE A 91 -35.84 20.70 29.33
C PHE A 91 -36.81 21.27 28.29
N LEU A 92 -37.70 22.17 28.70
CA LEU A 92 -38.65 22.84 27.82
C LEU A 92 -38.00 23.85 26.86
N VAL A 93 -36.74 24.22 27.10
CA VAL A 93 -35.97 25.08 26.18
C VAL A 93 -35.73 24.39 24.83
N GLY A 94 -35.53 23.07 24.80
CA GLY A 94 -35.30 22.32 23.55
C GLY A 94 -36.46 22.47 22.56
N PRO A 95 -37.70 22.16 22.97
CA PRO A 95 -38.90 22.44 22.20
C PRO A 95 -39.05 23.92 21.78
N GLN A 96 -38.76 24.88 22.67
CA GLN A 96 -38.82 26.30 22.34
C GLN A 96 -37.84 26.66 21.22
N LEU A 97 -36.60 26.18 21.30
CA LEU A 97 -35.59 26.41 20.27
C LEU A 97 -35.99 25.77 18.93
N ALA A 98 -36.62 24.59 18.95
CA ALA A 98 -37.15 23.98 17.73
C ALA A 98 -38.26 24.84 17.09
N CYS A 99 -39.14 25.43 17.91
CA CYS A 99 -40.19 26.36 17.45
C CYS A 99 -39.57 27.67 16.90
N ILE A 100 -38.63 28.30 17.63
CA ILE A 100 -37.96 29.55 17.22
C ILE A 100 -37.20 29.37 15.90
N LYS A 101 -36.62 28.19 15.68
CA LYS A 101 -35.91 27.85 14.44
C LYS A 101 -36.84 27.50 13.28
N GLY A 102 -38.16 27.49 13.51
CA GLY A 102 -39.16 27.16 12.50
C GLY A 102 -39.10 25.69 12.06
N LEU A 103 -38.67 24.78 12.93
CA LEU A 103 -38.59 23.36 12.60
C LEU A 103 -39.93 22.65 12.83
N VAL A 104 -40.56 22.90 13.97
CA VAL A 104 -41.79 22.22 14.39
C VAL A 104 -42.44 22.97 15.55
N GLN A 105 -43.76 22.93 15.64
CA GLN A 105 -44.52 23.37 16.81
C GLN A 105 -44.63 22.19 17.78
N VAL A 106 -44.25 22.39 19.05
CA VAL A 106 -44.16 21.30 20.03
C VAL A 106 -45.09 21.53 21.21
N GLU A 107 -45.86 20.51 21.59
CA GLU A 107 -46.68 20.49 22.80
C GLU A 107 -46.26 19.31 23.72
N PRO A 108 -45.85 19.57 24.98
CA PRO A 108 -45.52 18.50 25.91
C PRO A 108 -46.79 17.84 26.45
N LEU A 109 -46.90 16.51 26.28
CA LEU A 109 -48.01 15.71 26.79
C LEU A 109 -47.69 15.08 28.14
N GLU A 110 -46.47 14.56 28.28
CA GLU A 110 -45.97 13.91 29.48
C GLU A 110 -44.47 14.23 29.62
N LEU A 111 -44.04 14.65 30.80
CA LEU A 111 -42.62 14.84 31.08
C LEU A 111 -42.35 14.45 32.53
N SER A 112 -41.53 13.42 32.70
CA SER A 112 -41.04 12.98 34.01
C SER A 112 -39.59 12.57 33.88
N PHE A 113 -38.75 13.09 34.75
CA PHE A 113 -37.34 12.74 34.78
C PHE A 113 -36.76 12.91 36.17
N ASP A 114 -35.71 12.16 36.44
CA ASP A 114 -34.93 12.23 37.67
C ASP A 114 -33.46 12.05 37.32
N LEU A 115 -32.66 13.11 37.53
CA LEU A 115 -31.23 13.10 37.25
C LEU A 115 -30.44 12.18 38.18
N SER A 116 -30.94 11.91 39.39
CA SER A 116 -30.24 11.08 40.37
C SER A 116 -30.36 9.60 40.07
N THR A 117 -31.55 9.15 39.64
CA THR A 117 -31.81 7.77 39.21
C THR A 117 -31.56 7.56 37.73
N GLY A 118 -31.48 8.64 36.95
CA GLY A 118 -31.35 8.62 35.50
C GLY A 118 -32.61 8.17 34.77
N ALA A 119 -33.77 8.13 35.46
CA ALA A 119 -35.06 7.80 34.88
C ALA A 119 -35.56 8.96 34.00
N PHE A 120 -36.13 8.65 32.83
CA PHE A 120 -36.68 9.64 31.93
C PHE A 120 -37.84 9.07 31.10
N ILE A 121 -38.94 9.80 31.05
CA ILE A 121 -39.99 9.61 30.06
C ILE A 121 -40.48 10.97 29.58
N GLY A 122 -40.50 11.16 28.26
CA GLY A 122 -41.02 12.36 27.63
C GLY A 122 -41.93 11.98 26.47
N ARG A 123 -43.17 12.48 26.47
CA ARG A 123 -44.09 12.40 25.33
C ARG A 123 -44.44 13.80 24.86
N PHE A 124 -44.32 14.01 23.55
CA PHE A 124 -44.60 15.29 22.93
C PHE A 124 -45.43 15.09 21.67
N GLU A 125 -46.28 16.06 21.38
CA GLU A 125 -46.99 16.19 20.13
C GLU A 125 -46.32 17.26 19.28
N TRP A 126 -46.21 16.97 17.98
CA TRP A 126 -45.61 17.82 16.98
C TRP A 126 -46.64 18.16 15.91
N THR A 127 -46.80 19.46 15.70
CA THR A 127 -47.62 20.03 14.63
C THR A 127 -46.74 20.90 13.74
N GLU A 128 -47.16 21.12 12.49
CA GLU A 128 -46.40 21.93 11.52
C GLU A 128 -44.92 21.47 11.35
N SER A 129 -44.68 20.15 11.34
CA SER A 129 -43.35 19.60 11.10
C SER A 129 -42.92 19.86 9.66
N TYR A 130 -41.84 20.64 9.50
CA TYR A 130 -41.30 20.92 8.16
C TYR A 130 -40.85 19.64 7.45
N GLU A 131 -40.39 18.62 8.18
CA GLU A 131 -39.96 17.35 7.59
C GLU A 131 -41.13 16.53 7.07
N ALA A 132 -42.24 16.49 7.82
CA ALA A 132 -43.44 15.79 7.40
C ALA A 132 -44.05 16.44 6.14
N GLU A 133 -44.18 17.77 6.15
CA GLU A 133 -44.66 18.53 5.00
C GLU A 133 -43.75 18.35 3.78
N ALA A 134 -42.44 18.53 3.97
CA ALA A 134 -41.45 18.40 2.90
C ALA A 134 -41.43 16.99 2.30
N HIS A 135 -41.59 15.95 3.12
CA HIS A 135 -41.61 14.57 2.64
C HIS A 135 -42.88 14.31 1.81
N GLN A 136 -44.04 14.73 2.31
CA GLN A 136 -45.31 14.55 1.61
C GLN A 136 -45.33 15.25 0.25
N GLN A 137 -44.79 16.47 0.17
CA GLN A 137 -44.71 17.21 -1.08
C GLN A 137 -43.84 16.52 -2.15
N GLN A 138 -42.76 15.83 -1.74
CA GLN A 138 -41.82 15.19 -2.68
C GLN A 138 -42.17 13.74 -3.00
N PHE A 139 -42.67 12.99 -2.02
CA PHE A 139 -42.79 11.53 -2.06
C PHE A 139 -44.22 11.02 -1.80
N GLY A 140 -45.14 11.87 -1.35
CA GLY A 140 -46.45 11.45 -0.88
C GLY A 140 -46.39 10.82 0.52
N LEU A 141 -47.35 9.92 0.81
CA LEU A 141 -47.45 9.28 2.13
C LEU A 141 -46.34 8.24 2.32
N ALA A 142 -45.63 8.35 3.44
CA ALA A 142 -44.59 7.40 3.82
C ALA A 142 -45.17 6.20 4.59
N ALA A 143 -44.54 5.04 4.43
CA ALA A 143 -44.88 3.84 5.22
C ALA A 143 -44.37 3.94 6.68
N GLU A 144 -43.30 4.71 6.90
CA GLU A 144 -42.63 4.85 8.19
C GLU A 144 -42.45 6.33 8.57
N PRO A 145 -42.30 6.65 9.86
CA PRO A 145 -42.11 8.02 10.33
C PRO A 145 -40.91 8.72 9.69
N VAL A 146 -41.07 10.02 9.39
CA VAL A 146 -40.13 10.77 8.52
C VAL A 146 -39.41 11.92 9.21
N CYS A 147 -39.73 12.28 10.45
CA CYS A 147 -39.13 13.44 11.12
C CYS A 147 -37.76 13.08 11.76
N TRP A 148 -36.82 12.66 10.93
CA TRP A 148 -35.54 12.10 11.33
C TRP A 148 -34.62 13.12 12.00
N THR A 149 -34.53 14.34 11.47
CA THR A 149 -33.69 15.39 12.07
C THR A 149 -34.28 15.84 13.41
N LEU A 150 -35.60 15.98 13.48
CA LEU A 150 -36.32 16.33 14.71
C LEU A 150 -36.17 15.26 15.81
N ILE A 151 -36.25 13.98 15.47
CA ILE A 151 -35.98 12.87 16.41
C ILE A 151 -34.52 12.88 16.87
N GLY A 152 -33.59 13.07 15.93
CA GLY A 152 -32.17 13.24 16.24
C GLY A 152 -31.95 14.38 17.23
N TYR A 153 -32.50 15.55 16.92
CA TYR A 153 -32.44 16.77 17.73
C TYR A 153 -32.93 16.54 19.15
N SER A 154 -34.12 15.95 19.29
CA SER A 154 -34.72 15.66 20.60
C SER A 154 -33.84 14.74 21.43
N SER A 155 -33.35 13.67 20.81
CA SER A 155 -32.45 12.70 21.44
C SER A 155 -31.13 13.34 21.88
N GLY A 156 -30.51 14.16 21.03
CA GLY A 156 -29.25 14.85 21.32
C GLY A 156 -29.39 15.90 22.43
N PHE A 157 -30.46 16.69 22.38
CA PHE A 157 -30.75 17.71 23.38
C PHE A 157 -30.99 17.08 24.76
N THR A 158 -31.87 16.09 24.83
CA THR A 158 -32.20 15.37 26.06
C THR A 158 -31.00 14.61 26.62
N SER A 159 -30.20 13.97 25.77
CA SER A 159 -29.01 13.23 26.20
C SER A 159 -27.97 14.13 26.90
N TYR A 160 -27.80 15.37 26.43
CA TYR A 160 -26.92 16.34 27.07
C TYR A 160 -27.36 16.63 28.52
N TYR A 161 -28.65 16.89 28.73
CA TYR A 161 -29.17 17.24 30.05
C TYR A 161 -29.20 16.06 31.02
N MET A 162 -29.52 14.86 30.53
CA MET A 162 -29.55 13.64 31.34
C MET A 162 -28.16 13.07 31.63
N GLY A 163 -27.11 13.49 30.89
CA GLY A 163 -25.76 12.94 31.01
C GLY A 163 -25.64 11.47 30.57
N ARG A 164 -26.68 10.93 29.93
CA ARG A 164 -26.76 9.57 29.39
C ARG A 164 -27.52 9.58 28.07
N LYS A 165 -27.41 8.49 27.30
CA LYS A 165 -28.06 8.39 26.00
C LYS A 165 -29.57 8.20 26.16
N ILE A 166 -30.34 9.19 25.72
CA ILE A 166 -31.80 9.15 25.63
C ILE A 166 -32.18 9.14 24.15
N LEU A 167 -33.05 8.20 23.78
CA LEU A 167 -33.49 8.01 22.40
C LEU A 167 -35.00 8.23 22.30
N PHE A 168 -35.38 8.98 21.27
CA PHE A 168 -36.78 9.22 20.92
C PHE A 168 -37.20 8.39 19.72
N LYS A 169 -38.50 8.06 19.67
CA LYS A 169 -39.18 7.51 18.50
C LYS A 169 -40.46 8.28 18.21
N GLU A 170 -40.83 8.34 16.94
CA GLU A 170 -42.19 8.70 16.53
C GLU A 170 -43.11 7.48 16.67
N GLU A 171 -44.14 7.58 17.51
CA GLU A 171 -45.25 6.62 17.58
C GLU A 171 -46.22 6.84 16.42
N THR A 172 -46.45 8.10 16.04
CA THR A 172 -47.26 8.49 14.89
C THR A 172 -46.58 9.63 14.14
N CYS A 173 -46.82 9.75 12.84
CA CYS A 173 -46.22 10.79 12.01
C CYS A 173 -47.22 11.33 10.99
N ALA A 174 -47.28 12.66 10.86
CA ALA A 174 -48.10 13.32 9.86
C ALA A 174 -47.67 12.92 8.44
N GLY A 175 -46.37 12.67 8.21
CA GLY A 175 -45.86 12.17 6.93
C GLY A 175 -46.44 10.81 6.50
N CYS A 176 -46.91 10.00 7.45
CA CYS A 176 -47.62 8.74 7.21
C CYS A 176 -49.13 8.91 7.04
N GLY A 177 -49.66 10.13 7.13
CA GLY A 177 -51.09 10.44 7.04
C GLY A 177 -51.81 10.59 8.39
N ALA A 178 -51.08 10.64 9.52
CA ALA A 178 -51.67 11.01 10.81
C ALA A 178 -51.99 12.51 10.86
N ALA A 179 -52.88 12.93 11.78
CA ALA A 179 -53.18 14.35 11.97
C ALA A 179 -51.97 15.13 12.53
N HIS A 180 -51.25 14.52 13.48
CA HIS A 180 -50.09 15.09 14.17
C HIS A 180 -49.01 14.02 14.37
N CYS A 181 -47.75 14.43 14.51
CA CYS A 181 -46.70 13.50 14.90
C CYS A 181 -46.66 13.40 16.43
N ARG A 182 -46.41 12.20 16.97
CA ARG A 182 -46.28 11.97 18.40
C ARG A 182 -44.98 11.24 18.67
N ILE A 183 -44.20 11.76 19.62
CA ILE A 183 -42.93 11.17 20.01
C ILE A 183 -42.91 10.71 21.45
N ILE A 184 -42.10 9.69 21.70
CA ILE A 184 -41.77 9.19 23.03
C ILE A 184 -40.26 9.03 23.18
N GLY A 185 -39.72 9.53 24.28
CA GLY A 185 -38.30 9.42 24.64
C GLY A 185 -38.10 8.68 25.94
N LYS A 186 -37.12 7.77 25.96
CA LYS A 186 -36.71 6.97 27.11
C LYS A 186 -35.20 6.69 27.06
N PRO A 187 -34.55 6.34 28.18
CA PRO A 187 -33.18 5.86 28.17
C PRO A 187 -32.95 4.75 27.15
N ALA A 188 -31.81 4.80 26.45
CA ALA A 188 -31.48 3.85 25.37
C ALA A 188 -31.59 2.39 25.84
N GLU A 189 -31.30 2.12 27.11
CA GLU A 189 -31.31 0.81 27.74
C GLU A 189 -32.72 0.25 28.00
N GLU A 190 -33.74 1.10 28.00
CA GLU A 190 -35.14 0.69 28.20
C GLU A 190 -35.84 0.26 26.90
N TRP A 191 -35.17 0.43 25.76
CA TRP A 191 -35.69 0.02 24.46
C TRP A 191 -35.35 -1.44 24.17
N GLY A 192 -36.37 -2.26 23.88
CA GLY A 192 -36.18 -3.67 23.50
C GLY A 192 -35.41 -3.87 22.20
N ASP A 193 -35.47 -2.89 21.29
CA ASP A 193 -34.82 -2.83 19.99
C ASP A 193 -33.66 -1.82 19.96
N ARG A 194 -32.99 -1.62 21.11
CA ARG A 194 -31.89 -0.67 21.28
C ARG A 194 -30.86 -0.71 20.15
N ALA A 195 -30.38 -1.90 19.77
CA ALA A 195 -29.30 -2.05 18.79
C ALA A 195 -29.66 -1.45 17.42
N GLU A 196 -30.90 -1.61 16.98
CA GLU A 196 -31.39 -1.07 15.71
C GLU A 196 -31.45 0.46 15.75
N LEU A 197 -31.87 1.03 16.90
CA LEU A 197 -31.90 2.48 17.08
C LEU A 197 -30.49 3.08 17.14
N GLU A 198 -29.58 2.42 17.84
CA GLU A 198 -28.21 2.90 17.98
C GLU A 198 -27.45 2.89 16.65
N LYS A 199 -27.75 1.94 15.76
CA LYS A 199 -27.18 1.86 14.42
C LYS A 199 -27.33 3.16 13.63
N PHE A 200 -28.47 3.85 13.74
CA PHE A 200 -28.67 5.14 13.04
C PHE A 200 -27.72 6.24 13.52
N TYR A 201 -27.20 6.13 14.75
CA TYR A 201 -26.26 7.11 15.33
C TYR A 201 -24.79 6.76 15.12
N GLU A 202 -24.49 5.62 14.52
CA GLU A 202 -23.12 5.22 14.17
C GLU A 202 -22.72 5.74 12.78
N PRO A 203 -21.48 6.22 12.59
CA PRO A 203 -21.00 6.62 11.25
C PRO A 203 -20.89 5.39 10.34
N ASP A 204 -21.63 5.39 9.22
CA ASP A 204 -21.49 4.40 8.14
C ASP A 204 -20.67 5.00 6.99
N SER A 205 -19.53 4.40 6.68
CA SER A 205 -18.63 4.85 5.60
C SER A 205 -18.96 4.10 4.31
N VAL A 206 -19.97 4.58 3.59
CA VAL A 206 -20.42 4.01 2.30
C VAL A 206 -19.27 3.91 1.29
N ALA A 207 -18.34 4.87 1.31
CA ALA A 207 -17.18 4.87 0.42
C ALA A 207 -16.23 3.70 0.69
N GLU A 208 -16.00 3.36 1.96
CA GLU A 208 -15.16 2.23 2.36
C GLU A 208 -15.80 0.90 1.96
N GLU A 209 -17.10 0.76 2.18
CA GLU A 209 -17.83 -0.46 1.79
C GLU A 209 -17.86 -0.64 0.27
N LEU A 210 -18.06 0.44 -0.51
CA LEU A 210 -17.98 0.41 -1.98
C LEU A 210 -16.58 0.03 -2.48
N LEU A 211 -15.52 0.54 -1.84
CA LEU A 211 -14.14 0.18 -2.15
C LEU A 211 -13.86 -1.29 -1.80
N ALA A 212 -14.36 -1.76 -0.67
CA ALA A 212 -14.23 -3.16 -0.25
C ALA A 212 -14.96 -4.09 -1.22
N LEU A 213 -16.21 -3.78 -1.58
CA LEU A 213 -16.99 -4.56 -2.55
C LEU A 213 -16.35 -4.54 -3.94
N ARG A 214 -15.84 -3.40 -4.42
CA ARG A 214 -15.11 -3.33 -5.69
C ARG A 214 -13.86 -4.22 -5.67
N THR A 215 -13.12 -4.20 -4.57
CA THR A 215 -11.95 -5.06 -4.37
C THR A 215 -12.34 -6.54 -4.41
N GLN A 216 -13.36 -6.94 -3.66
CA GLN A 216 -13.88 -8.31 -3.64
C GLN A 216 -14.36 -8.77 -5.03
N VAL A 217 -15.07 -7.91 -5.76
CA VAL A 217 -15.52 -8.22 -7.13
C VAL A 217 -14.32 -8.38 -8.06
N SER A 218 -13.30 -7.54 -7.94
CA SER A 218 -12.06 -7.67 -8.72
C SER A 218 -11.34 -8.98 -8.41
N GLU A 219 -11.21 -9.35 -7.13
CA GLU A 219 -10.59 -10.60 -6.68
C GLU A 219 -11.37 -11.84 -7.17
N LEU A 220 -12.70 -11.80 -7.09
CA LEU A 220 -13.57 -12.87 -7.61
C LEU A 220 -13.44 -12.99 -9.14
N GLN A 221 -13.38 -11.87 -9.86
CA GLN A 221 -13.16 -11.87 -11.31
C GLN A 221 -11.79 -12.44 -11.67
N GLU A 222 -10.74 -12.11 -10.93
CA GLU A 222 -9.41 -12.69 -11.10
C GLU A 222 -9.40 -14.19 -10.79
N THR A 223 -10.08 -14.62 -9.74
CA THR A 223 -10.21 -16.04 -9.37
C THR A 223 -10.96 -16.83 -10.44
N VAL A 224 -12.06 -16.29 -10.97
CA VAL A 224 -12.82 -16.91 -12.05
C VAL A 224 -12.03 -16.93 -13.36
N ARG A 225 -11.23 -15.90 -13.65
CA ARG A 225 -10.31 -15.89 -14.81
C ARG A 225 -9.21 -16.94 -14.65
N ALA A 226 -8.61 -17.04 -13.47
CA ALA A 226 -7.60 -18.04 -13.15
C ALA A 226 -8.16 -19.47 -13.21
N ALA A 227 -9.42 -19.67 -12.82
CA ALA A 227 -10.11 -20.96 -12.93
C ALA A 227 -10.53 -21.33 -14.37
N ARG A 228 -10.60 -20.35 -15.28
CA ARG A 228 -10.96 -20.55 -16.70
C ARG A 228 -9.76 -20.63 -17.65
N SER A 229 -8.56 -20.23 -17.22
CA SER A 229 -7.33 -20.36 -18.01
C SER A 229 -6.75 -21.77 -17.89
N SER A 230 -6.54 -22.44 -19.03
CA SER A 230 -5.73 -23.66 -19.12
C SER A 230 -4.26 -23.37 -18.73
N PRO A 231 -3.46 -24.38 -18.35
CA PRO A 231 -2.06 -24.22 -17.89
C PRO A 231 -1.10 -23.58 -18.92
N THR A 232 -1.58 -23.28 -20.13
CA THR A 232 -0.85 -22.69 -21.24
C THR A 232 -0.86 -21.15 -21.27
N ASP A 233 -1.74 -20.49 -20.52
CA ASP A 233 -1.90 -19.01 -20.58
C ASP A 233 -1.06 -18.23 -19.54
N SER A 234 -0.28 -18.91 -18.69
CA SER A 234 0.29 -18.30 -17.49
C SER A 234 1.65 -17.60 -17.68
N VAL A 235 2.08 -17.27 -18.89
CA VAL A 235 3.36 -16.56 -19.11
C VAL A 235 3.10 -15.13 -19.60
N SER A 236 2.53 -14.31 -18.72
CA SER A 236 2.33 -12.89 -18.99
C SER A 236 3.64 -12.12 -18.82
N PHE A 237 4.18 -11.62 -19.92
CA PHE A 237 5.24 -10.61 -19.90
C PHE A 237 4.74 -9.32 -19.25
N ILE A 238 5.42 -8.85 -18.21
CA ILE A 238 5.08 -7.59 -17.52
C ILE A 238 6.18 -6.57 -17.81
N GLY A 239 5.86 -5.58 -18.64
CA GLY A 239 6.75 -4.50 -19.01
C GLY A 239 6.31 -3.79 -20.30
N ARG A 240 6.70 -2.52 -20.42
CA ARG A 240 6.42 -1.61 -21.54
C ARG A 240 7.66 -0.84 -22.02
N SER A 241 8.79 -0.96 -21.34
CA SER A 241 10.04 -0.30 -21.76
C SER A 241 10.50 -0.76 -23.14
N ALA A 242 11.13 0.14 -23.89
CA ALA A 242 11.57 -0.16 -25.26
C ALA A 242 12.54 -1.36 -25.34
N GLY A 243 13.48 -1.47 -24.39
CA GLY A 243 14.42 -2.60 -24.32
C GLY A 243 13.71 -3.93 -24.06
N PHE A 244 12.72 -3.94 -23.16
CA PHE A 244 11.92 -5.13 -22.88
C PHE A 244 11.06 -5.53 -24.09
N LEU A 245 10.39 -4.57 -24.73
CA LEU A 245 9.58 -4.83 -25.93
C LEU A 245 10.41 -5.38 -27.09
N LYS A 246 11.65 -4.91 -27.26
CA LYS A 246 12.59 -5.46 -28.24
C LYS A 246 12.92 -6.93 -27.94
N ALA A 247 13.24 -7.26 -26.69
CA ALA A 247 13.52 -8.65 -26.29
C ALA A 247 12.28 -9.54 -26.46
N LYS A 248 11.09 -9.06 -26.06
CA LYS A 248 9.81 -9.74 -26.27
C LYS A 248 9.55 -10.05 -27.74
N ASN A 249 9.74 -9.07 -28.63
CA ASN A 249 9.55 -9.26 -30.07
C ASN A 249 10.52 -10.29 -30.66
N LEU A 250 11.77 -10.32 -30.18
CA LEU A 250 12.73 -11.36 -30.57
C LEU A 250 12.28 -12.74 -30.12
N ILE A 251 11.71 -12.89 -28.91
CA ILE A 251 11.12 -14.16 -28.47
C ILE A 251 9.95 -14.56 -29.37
N GLU A 252 9.01 -13.66 -29.65
CA GLU A 252 7.85 -13.95 -30.51
C GLU A 252 8.27 -14.40 -31.92
N ARG A 253 9.33 -13.79 -32.48
CA ARG A 253 9.89 -14.18 -33.78
C ARG A 253 10.66 -15.51 -33.69
N GLY A 254 11.47 -15.67 -32.65
CA GLY A 254 12.24 -16.88 -32.39
C GLY A 254 11.36 -18.09 -32.15
N ALA A 255 10.18 -17.92 -31.55
CA ALA A 255 9.25 -19.01 -31.22
C ALA A 255 8.82 -19.82 -32.46
N LYS A 256 8.66 -19.15 -33.62
CA LYS A 256 8.32 -19.74 -34.93
C LYS A 256 9.47 -20.50 -35.60
N SER A 257 10.67 -20.46 -35.01
CA SER A 257 11.86 -21.15 -35.51
C SER A 257 12.18 -22.36 -34.65
N ARG A 258 12.84 -23.36 -35.26
CA ARG A 258 13.44 -24.51 -34.54
C ARG A 258 14.86 -24.23 -34.05
N ALA A 259 15.42 -23.06 -34.34
CA ALA A 259 16.77 -22.70 -33.95
C ALA A 259 16.96 -22.70 -32.43
N SER A 260 18.19 -23.01 -32.01
CA SER A 260 18.67 -22.78 -30.65
C SER A 260 18.61 -21.29 -30.32
N VAL A 261 18.15 -20.97 -29.11
CA VAL A 261 18.04 -19.59 -28.63
C VAL A 261 18.98 -19.41 -27.44
N LEU A 262 19.78 -18.35 -27.46
CA LEU A 262 20.68 -17.98 -26.37
C LEU A 262 20.16 -16.72 -25.68
N LEU A 263 19.74 -16.85 -24.43
CA LEU A 263 19.28 -15.76 -23.59
C LEU A 263 20.47 -15.17 -22.82
N LEU A 264 20.78 -13.92 -23.10
CA LEU A 264 21.85 -13.17 -22.45
C LEU A 264 21.24 -12.17 -21.47
N GLY A 265 21.79 -12.09 -20.26
CA GLY A 265 21.38 -11.09 -19.29
C GLY A 265 21.78 -11.45 -17.87
N GLU A 266 21.77 -10.45 -17.00
CA GLU A 266 22.20 -10.57 -15.61
C GLU A 266 21.37 -11.61 -14.81
N THR A 267 21.89 -11.98 -13.65
CA THR A 267 21.14 -12.82 -12.70
C THR A 267 19.85 -12.11 -12.28
N GLY A 268 18.73 -12.84 -12.27
CA GLY A 268 17.45 -12.31 -11.77
C GLY A 268 16.65 -11.44 -12.75
N VAL A 269 17.05 -11.30 -14.02
CA VAL A 269 16.27 -10.54 -15.03
C VAL A 269 15.01 -11.26 -15.53
N GLY A 270 14.84 -12.55 -15.18
CA GLY A 270 13.69 -13.37 -15.57
C GLY A 270 13.90 -14.27 -16.80
N LYS A 271 15.14 -14.73 -17.06
CA LYS A 271 15.48 -15.56 -18.24
C LYS A 271 14.56 -16.79 -18.41
N GLU A 272 14.18 -17.45 -17.32
CA GLU A 272 13.26 -18.59 -17.35
C GLU A 272 11.87 -18.22 -17.89
N VAL A 273 11.34 -17.04 -17.54
CA VAL A 273 10.05 -16.56 -18.06
C VAL A 273 10.12 -16.38 -19.58
N PHE A 274 11.23 -15.82 -20.08
CA PHE A 274 11.47 -15.69 -21.52
C PHE A 274 11.55 -17.06 -22.22
N ALA A 275 12.21 -18.04 -21.60
CA ALA A 275 12.29 -19.40 -22.14
C ALA A 275 10.93 -20.12 -22.17
N ARG A 276 10.12 -19.97 -21.10
CA ARG A 276 8.76 -20.50 -21.03
C ARG A 276 7.84 -19.85 -22.06
N SER A 277 7.91 -18.54 -22.23
CA SER A 277 7.16 -17.83 -23.28
C SER A 277 7.57 -18.29 -24.67
N LEU A 278 8.87 -18.46 -24.94
CA LEU A 278 9.36 -18.97 -26.22
C LEU A 278 8.76 -20.35 -26.55
N HIS A 279 8.69 -21.24 -25.56
CA HIS A 279 8.09 -22.56 -25.71
C HIS A 279 6.57 -22.47 -25.92
N ALA A 280 5.86 -21.69 -25.10
CA ALA A 280 4.41 -21.52 -25.18
C ALA A 280 3.96 -20.92 -26.53
N LEU A 281 4.77 -20.05 -27.14
CA LEU A 281 4.51 -19.44 -28.44
C LEU A 281 4.98 -20.29 -29.64
N SER A 282 5.61 -21.44 -29.40
CA SER A 282 6.15 -22.30 -30.45
C SER A 282 5.17 -23.40 -30.86
N ASP A 283 5.44 -24.06 -31.98
CA ASP A 283 4.69 -25.24 -32.45
C ASP A 283 4.78 -26.44 -31.46
N ARG A 284 5.65 -26.35 -30.45
CA ARG A 284 5.86 -27.36 -29.41
C ARG A 284 5.19 -27.01 -28.08
N SER A 285 4.28 -26.04 -28.04
CA SER A 285 3.65 -25.56 -26.80
C SER A 285 2.87 -26.63 -26.01
N ALA A 286 2.41 -27.68 -26.67
CA ALA A 286 1.75 -28.83 -26.03
C ALA A 286 2.72 -29.94 -25.59
N GLN A 287 4.01 -29.80 -25.90
CA GLN A 287 5.07 -30.79 -25.61
C GLN A 287 5.79 -30.47 -24.30
N PRO A 288 6.61 -31.38 -23.75
CA PRO A 288 7.30 -31.14 -22.49
C PRO A 288 8.24 -29.91 -22.54
N PHE A 289 8.22 -29.10 -21.48
CA PHE A 289 9.22 -28.08 -21.20
C PHE A 289 10.03 -28.49 -19.97
N VAL A 290 11.33 -28.74 -20.14
CA VAL A 290 12.23 -29.15 -19.06
C VAL A 290 13.23 -28.05 -18.77
N ALA A 291 13.12 -27.42 -17.60
CA ALA A 291 14.09 -26.42 -17.13
C ALA A 291 15.16 -27.07 -16.24
N VAL A 292 16.42 -26.73 -16.48
CA VAL A 292 17.58 -27.19 -15.72
C VAL A 292 18.48 -26.01 -15.40
N ASN A 293 18.79 -25.83 -14.12
CA ASN A 293 19.82 -24.88 -13.68
C ASN A 293 21.15 -25.62 -13.50
N CYS A 294 22.09 -25.41 -14.41
CA CYS A 294 23.38 -26.08 -14.41
C CYS A 294 24.21 -25.79 -13.15
N ALA A 295 24.10 -24.58 -12.60
CA ALA A 295 24.81 -24.19 -11.38
C ALA A 295 24.29 -24.90 -10.11
N SER A 296 23.09 -25.49 -10.15
CA SER A 296 22.52 -26.23 -9.01
C SER A 296 22.93 -27.69 -8.95
N ILE A 297 23.56 -28.22 -10.00
CA ILE A 297 23.96 -29.63 -10.11
C ILE A 297 25.47 -29.71 -9.89
N PRO A 298 25.97 -30.59 -8.99
CA PRO A 298 27.39 -30.82 -8.83
C PRO A 298 28.05 -31.19 -10.17
N SER A 299 29.26 -30.68 -10.43
CA SER A 299 29.99 -30.88 -11.68
C SER A 299 30.12 -32.35 -12.09
N ASP A 300 30.26 -33.24 -11.11
CA ASP A 300 30.45 -34.68 -11.33
C ASP A 300 29.15 -35.39 -11.73
N LEU A 301 27.99 -34.80 -11.42
CA LEU A 301 26.67 -35.36 -11.71
C LEU A 301 25.98 -34.70 -12.91
N ILE A 302 26.50 -33.58 -13.41
CA ILE A 302 25.83 -32.81 -14.47
C ILE A 302 25.62 -33.63 -15.74
N ALA A 303 26.61 -34.46 -16.12
CA ALA A 303 26.52 -35.30 -17.30
C ALA A 303 25.46 -36.41 -17.14
N SER A 304 25.43 -37.09 -15.98
CA SER A 304 24.47 -38.17 -15.72
C SER A 304 23.04 -37.65 -15.54
N GLU A 305 22.86 -36.44 -14.98
CA GLU A 305 21.56 -35.79 -14.90
C GLU A 305 21.05 -35.37 -16.28
N LEU A 306 21.88 -34.70 -17.10
CA LEU A 306 21.45 -34.21 -18.42
C LEU A 306 21.22 -35.33 -19.42
N PHE A 307 22.18 -36.27 -19.54
CA PHE A 307 22.20 -37.28 -20.60
C PHE A 307 21.79 -38.68 -20.14
N GLY A 308 21.59 -38.88 -18.84
CA GLY A 308 21.23 -40.17 -18.26
C GLY A 308 22.45 -41.03 -17.93
N VAL A 309 22.20 -42.13 -17.21
CA VAL A 309 23.25 -43.07 -16.80
C VAL A 309 22.81 -44.50 -17.04
N GLU A 310 23.73 -45.32 -17.55
CA GLU A 310 23.52 -46.76 -17.72
C GLU A 310 24.01 -47.54 -16.50
N ARG A 311 23.42 -48.72 -16.26
CA ARG A 311 23.74 -49.50 -15.06
C ARG A 311 25.22 -49.91 -15.12
N GLY A 312 25.96 -49.65 -14.04
CA GLY A 312 27.39 -49.98 -13.96
C GLY A 312 28.35 -48.90 -14.48
N ALA A 313 27.86 -47.71 -14.83
CA ALA A 313 28.71 -46.61 -15.30
C ALA A 313 29.72 -46.07 -14.24
N PHE A 314 29.38 -46.14 -12.95
CA PHE A 314 30.26 -45.79 -11.82
C PHE A 314 29.80 -46.49 -10.52
N THR A 315 30.60 -46.43 -9.45
CA THR A 315 30.26 -47.01 -8.14
C THR A 315 29.00 -46.37 -7.57
N GLY A 316 27.90 -47.13 -7.57
CA GLY A 316 26.57 -46.67 -7.09
C GLY A 316 25.49 -46.60 -8.17
N ALA A 317 25.83 -46.78 -9.45
CA ALA A 317 24.86 -46.83 -10.56
C ALA A 317 24.13 -48.18 -10.65
N ASN A 318 23.35 -48.52 -9.63
CA ASN A 318 22.62 -49.81 -9.53
C ASN A 318 21.43 -49.91 -10.50
N VAL A 319 20.89 -48.77 -10.96
CA VAL A 319 19.72 -48.68 -11.84
C VAL A 319 20.01 -47.69 -12.97
N SER A 320 19.59 -48.00 -14.19
CA SER A 320 19.67 -47.06 -15.31
C SER A 320 18.62 -45.97 -15.18
N ARG A 321 19.00 -44.72 -15.45
CA ARG A 321 18.12 -43.56 -15.31
C ARG A 321 18.17 -42.69 -16.56
N GLU A 322 16.99 -42.28 -17.01
CA GLU A 322 16.82 -41.33 -18.12
C GLU A 322 17.34 -39.94 -17.78
N GLY A 323 18.00 -39.33 -18.77
CA GLY A 323 18.47 -37.95 -18.68
C GLY A 323 17.35 -36.92 -18.86
N LYS A 324 17.66 -35.66 -18.51
CA LYS A 324 16.76 -34.53 -18.78
C LYS A 324 16.49 -34.32 -20.28
N PHE A 325 17.45 -34.64 -21.14
CA PHE A 325 17.27 -34.58 -22.60
C PHE A 325 16.24 -35.60 -23.10
N GLU A 326 16.29 -36.84 -22.64
CA GLU A 326 15.29 -37.86 -22.97
C GLU A 326 13.90 -37.45 -22.49
N ARG A 327 13.79 -36.84 -21.30
CA ARG A 327 12.52 -36.32 -20.77
C ARG A 327 11.96 -35.12 -21.53
N ALA A 328 12.80 -34.44 -22.29
CA ALA A 328 12.43 -33.28 -23.10
C ALA A 328 12.17 -33.64 -24.57
N ASP A 329 12.23 -34.93 -24.93
CA ASP A 329 12.07 -35.39 -26.31
C ASP A 329 10.73 -34.94 -26.91
N GLY A 330 10.78 -34.48 -28.17
CA GLY A 330 9.69 -33.80 -28.86
C GLY A 330 9.38 -32.38 -28.38
N GLY A 331 9.97 -31.94 -27.27
CA GLY A 331 9.70 -30.68 -26.58
C GLY A 331 10.85 -29.68 -26.61
N THR A 332 11.01 -28.97 -25.49
CA THR A 332 12.03 -27.93 -25.29
C THR A 332 12.79 -28.14 -23.97
N ILE A 333 14.12 -28.03 -24.01
CA ILE A 333 14.96 -27.96 -22.81
C ILE A 333 15.51 -26.55 -22.62
N PHE A 334 15.41 -26.04 -21.39
CA PHE A 334 16.01 -24.78 -20.95
C PHE A 334 17.20 -25.06 -20.05
N LEU A 335 18.38 -24.54 -20.41
CA LEU A 335 19.64 -24.68 -19.67
C LEU A 335 20.05 -23.30 -19.14
N ASP A 336 19.84 -23.07 -17.84
CA ASP A 336 20.29 -21.86 -17.15
C ASP A 336 21.74 -22.00 -16.67
N GLU A 337 22.51 -20.93 -16.78
CA GLU A 337 23.95 -20.87 -16.52
C GLU A 337 24.75 -21.95 -17.27
N VAL A 338 24.57 -22.01 -18.61
CA VAL A 338 25.21 -23.01 -19.50
C VAL A 338 26.74 -23.01 -19.44
N VAL A 339 27.35 -21.93 -18.99
CA VAL A 339 28.81 -21.78 -18.84
C VAL A 339 29.39 -22.72 -17.76
N GLU A 340 28.55 -23.21 -16.84
CA GLU A 340 28.94 -24.13 -15.76
C GLU A 340 29.01 -25.61 -16.21
N LEU A 341 28.71 -25.89 -17.49
CA LEU A 341 28.86 -27.24 -18.03
C LEU A 341 30.33 -27.69 -18.03
N THR A 342 30.60 -28.92 -17.57
CA THR A 342 31.92 -29.53 -17.68
C THR A 342 32.31 -29.78 -19.15
N PRO A 343 33.61 -29.86 -19.49
CA PRO A 343 34.04 -30.09 -20.88
C PRO A 343 33.42 -31.34 -21.54
N GLY A 344 33.23 -32.41 -20.77
CA GLY A 344 32.55 -33.62 -21.22
C GLY A 344 31.06 -33.38 -21.53
N ALA A 345 30.35 -32.65 -20.66
CA ALA A 345 28.95 -32.29 -20.89
C ALA A 345 28.80 -31.32 -22.07
N GLN A 346 29.75 -30.40 -22.28
CA GLN A 346 29.78 -29.52 -23.45
C GLN A 346 29.94 -30.33 -24.76
N ALA A 347 30.79 -31.36 -24.77
CA ALA A 347 30.96 -32.24 -25.93
C ALA A 347 29.68 -33.04 -26.24
N ALA A 348 29.02 -33.57 -25.22
CA ALA A 348 27.75 -34.29 -25.38
C ALA A 348 26.63 -33.37 -25.86
N LEU A 349 26.53 -32.14 -25.31
CA LEU A 349 25.56 -31.14 -25.76
C LEU A 349 25.77 -30.75 -27.24
N LEU A 350 27.04 -30.61 -27.67
CA LEU A 350 27.37 -30.33 -29.05
C LEU A 350 26.85 -31.42 -29.99
N ARG A 351 27.02 -32.69 -29.61
CA ARG A 351 26.53 -33.85 -30.39
C ARG A 351 25.00 -33.85 -30.49
N VAL A 352 24.30 -33.55 -29.40
CA VAL A 352 22.84 -33.38 -29.40
C VAL A 352 22.41 -32.27 -30.36
N LEU A 353 23.08 -31.11 -30.35
CA LEU A 353 22.75 -29.98 -31.21
C LEU A 353 23.06 -30.21 -32.70
N GLN A 354 24.07 -31.02 -33.02
CA GLN A 354 24.52 -31.26 -34.39
C GLN A 354 23.85 -32.46 -35.05
N GLU A 355 23.76 -33.57 -34.31
CA GLU A 355 23.33 -34.88 -34.83
C GLU A 355 21.93 -35.27 -34.35
N GLY A 356 21.39 -34.62 -33.31
CA GLY A 356 20.15 -35.05 -32.66
C GLY A 356 20.29 -36.39 -31.94
N GLU A 357 21.51 -36.72 -31.51
CA GLU A 357 21.88 -38.00 -30.92
C GLU A 357 22.45 -37.81 -29.53
N LEU A 358 22.11 -38.72 -28.61
CA LEU A 358 22.67 -38.79 -27.26
C LEU A 358 23.07 -40.22 -26.90
N GLU A 359 24.09 -40.33 -26.05
CA GLU A 359 24.51 -41.58 -25.40
C GLU A 359 24.46 -41.36 -23.88
N ARG A 360 23.96 -42.35 -23.13
CA ARG A 360 23.97 -42.30 -21.67
C ARG A 360 25.40 -42.45 -21.16
N VAL A 361 25.70 -41.87 -19.99
CA VAL A 361 27.01 -42.03 -19.36
C VAL A 361 27.26 -43.53 -19.08
N GLY A 362 28.36 -44.05 -19.60
CA GLY A 362 28.74 -45.48 -19.52
C GLY A 362 27.98 -46.41 -20.47
N GLY A 363 27.12 -45.87 -21.33
CA GLY A 363 26.37 -46.61 -22.34
C GLY A 363 27.05 -46.61 -23.70
N THR A 364 26.70 -47.58 -24.56
CA THR A 364 27.17 -47.66 -25.95
C THR A 364 26.05 -47.48 -26.98
N PHE A 365 24.79 -47.39 -26.52
CA PHE A 365 23.63 -47.24 -27.39
C PHE A 365 23.33 -45.78 -27.68
N VAL A 366 23.39 -45.43 -28.97
CA VAL A 366 22.99 -44.12 -29.50
C VAL A 366 21.46 -44.00 -29.54
N ARG A 367 20.93 -42.91 -29.01
CA ARG A 367 19.49 -42.59 -29.01
C ARG A 367 19.25 -41.31 -29.80
N LYS A 368 18.32 -41.35 -30.75
CA LYS A 368 17.86 -40.15 -31.47
C LYS A 368 16.82 -39.41 -30.66
N ILE A 369 16.97 -38.10 -30.57
CA ILE A 369 16.05 -37.19 -29.87
C ILE A 369 15.78 -35.94 -30.71
N ASP A 370 14.59 -35.36 -30.56
CA ASP A 370 14.22 -34.09 -31.18
C ASP A 370 13.89 -33.04 -30.10
N VAL A 371 14.93 -32.38 -29.58
CA VAL A 371 14.79 -31.41 -28.49
C VAL A 371 15.20 -30.01 -28.96
N ARG A 372 14.32 -29.04 -28.74
CA ARG A 372 14.67 -27.63 -28.93
C ARG A 372 15.47 -27.14 -27.73
N VAL A 373 16.65 -26.57 -27.97
CA VAL A 373 17.52 -26.07 -26.89
C VAL A 373 17.38 -24.55 -26.72
N VAL A 374 17.15 -24.13 -25.48
CA VAL A 374 17.21 -22.73 -25.05
C VAL A 374 18.28 -22.63 -23.97
N ALA A 375 19.37 -21.92 -24.24
CA ALA A 375 20.45 -21.74 -23.28
C ALA A 375 20.39 -20.33 -22.68
N ALA A 376 20.84 -20.18 -21.44
CA ALA A 376 20.95 -18.90 -20.75
C ALA A 376 22.29 -18.79 -20.01
N THR A 377 22.80 -17.57 -19.90
CA THR A 377 24.01 -17.24 -19.13
C THR A 377 23.95 -15.80 -18.66
N ASN A 378 24.59 -15.51 -17.52
CA ASN A 378 24.93 -14.16 -17.10
C ASN A 378 26.36 -13.74 -17.49
N GLU A 379 27.26 -14.69 -17.72
CA GLU A 379 28.65 -14.45 -18.14
C GLU A 379 28.76 -14.18 -19.65
N ASP A 380 29.78 -13.41 -20.05
CA ASP A 380 30.16 -13.26 -21.45
C ASP A 380 30.78 -14.57 -21.98
N LEU A 381 29.99 -15.31 -22.75
CA LEU A 381 30.41 -16.55 -23.39
C LEU A 381 31.61 -16.38 -24.33
N GLN A 382 31.78 -15.22 -24.98
CA GLN A 382 32.95 -15.00 -25.84
C GLN A 382 34.23 -14.92 -25.02
N GLU A 383 34.18 -14.28 -23.85
CA GLU A 383 35.30 -14.31 -22.91
C GLU A 383 35.55 -15.70 -22.35
N ALA A 384 34.49 -16.45 -22.01
CA ALA A 384 34.63 -17.82 -21.52
C ALA A 384 35.32 -18.74 -22.54
N VAL A 385 35.06 -18.53 -23.84
CA VAL A 385 35.76 -19.21 -24.93
C VAL A 385 37.23 -18.81 -24.98
N LYS A 386 37.55 -17.52 -24.93
CA LYS A 386 38.94 -17.03 -24.93
C LYS A 386 39.75 -17.56 -23.74
N LYS A 387 39.11 -17.73 -22.59
CA LYS A 387 39.70 -18.27 -21.35
C LYS A 387 39.77 -19.80 -21.32
N GLY A 388 39.26 -20.50 -22.34
CA GLY A 388 39.24 -21.96 -22.41
C GLY A 388 38.21 -22.65 -21.50
N LYS A 389 37.32 -21.89 -20.83
CA LYS A 389 36.23 -22.43 -19.98
C LYS A 389 35.11 -23.03 -20.83
N PHE A 390 34.90 -22.51 -22.04
CA PHE A 390 33.82 -22.92 -22.93
C PHE A 390 34.33 -23.23 -24.34
N ARG A 391 33.79 -24.27 -24.99
CA ARG A 391 34.23 -24.65 -26.34
C ARG A 391 33.70 -23.68 -27.40
N ALA A 392 34.58 -23.31 -28.35
CA ALA A 392 34.23 -22.39 -29.44
C ALA A 392 33.15 -22.97 -30.38
N ASP A 393 33.23 -24.27 -30.71
CA ASP A 393 32.28 -24.96 -31.58
C ASP A 393 30.85 -24.97 -31.02
N LEU A 394 30.71 -25.25 -29.72
CA LEU A 394 29.44 -25.19 -29.00
C LEU A 394 28.90 -23.77 -28.92
N PHE A 395 29.76 -22.78 -28.65
CA PHE A 395 29.36 -21.38 -28.64
C PHE A 395 28.70 -20.96 -29.96
N TYR A 396 29.31 -21.27 -31.10
CA TYR A 396 28.74 -20.93 -32.41
C TYR A 396 27.41 -21.63 -32.70
N ARG A 397 27.16 -22.82 -32.12
CA ARG A 397 25.87 -23.52 -32.25
C ARG A 397 24.79 -23.03 -31.29
N LEU A 398 25.15 -22.48 -30.14
CA LEU A 398 24.20 -21.85 -29.23
C LEU A 398 23.87 -20.41 -29.64
N ASN A 399 24.87 -19.66 -30.14
CA ASN A 399 24.75 -18.25 -30.49
C ASN A 399 24.10 -18.01 -31.88
N VAL A 400 23.22 -18.91 -32.32
CA VAL A 400 22.48 -18.77 -33.60
C VAL A 400 21.40 -17.68 -33.48
N TYR A 401 20.73 -17.61 -32.34
CA TYR A 401 19.70 -16.62 -32.07
C TYR A 401 19.87 -16.00 -30.68
N PRO A 402 20.76 -14.99 -30.53
CA PRO A 402 20.98 -14.32 -29.25
C PRO A 402 19.84 -13.33 -28.94
N VAL A 403 19.35 -13.38 -27.70
CA VAL A 403 18.35 -12.45 -27.16
C VAL A 403 18.91 -11.84 -25.88
N SER A 404 19.24 -10.55 -25.95
CA SER A 404 19.69 -9.79 -24.78
C SER A 404 18.49 -9.25 -24.00
N ILE A 405 18.42 -9.57 -22.72
CA ILE A 405 17.38 -9.15 -21.79
C ILE A 405 17.96 -8.03 -20.90
N PRO A 406 17.41 -6.81 -20.97
CA PRO A 406 17.97 -5.68 -20.24
C PRO A 406 17.79 -5.83 -18.73
N PRO A 407 18.77 -5.40 -17.92
CA PRO A 407 18.65 -5.33 -16.48
C PRO A 407 17.59 -4.30 -16.07
N LEU A 408 17.04 -4.44 -14.86
CA LEU A 408 15.90 -3.65 -14.37
C LEU A 408 16.19 -2.14 -14.35
N ARG A 409 17.44 -1.76 -14.06
CA ARG A 409 17.90 -0.35 -14.11
C ARG A 409 17.78 0.31 -15.49
N GLU A 410 17.87 -0.45 -16.58
CA GLU A 410 17.68 0.04 -17.95
C GLU A 410 16.19 0.08 -18.36
N ARG A 411 15.31 -0.43 -17.51
CA ARG A 411 13.85 -0.47 -17.71
C ARG A 411 13.08 -0.01 -16.47
N ALA A 412 13.52 1.09 -15.86
CA ALA A 412 12.91 1.64 -14.65
C ALA A 412 11.41 1.97 -14.80
N GLU A 413 10.93 2.22 -16.03
CA GLU A 413 9.51 2.43 -16.34
C GLU A 413 8.61 1.20 -16.09
N ASP A 414 9.21 0.01 -16.04
CA ASP A 414 8.52 -1.25 -15.79
C ASP A 414 8.35 -1.54 -14.30
N ILE A 415 9.15 -0.89 -13.43
CA ILE A 415 9.14 -1.11 -11.97
C ILE A 415 7.75 -0.93 -11.36
N PRO A 416 6.97 0.14 -11.67
CA PRO A 416 5.62 0.29 -11.11
C PRO A 416 4.67 -0.83 -11.50
N LEU A 417 4.80 -1.36 -12.72
CA LEU A 417 3.96 -2.45 -13.21
C LEU A 417 4.31 -3.77 -12.51
N LEU A 418 5.61 -4.05 -12.38
CA LEU A 418 6.12 -5.22 -11.66
C LEU A 418 5.75 -5.16 -10.17
N ALA A 419 5.93 -4.01 -9.54
CA ALA A 419 5.57 -3.81 -8.13
C ALA A 419 4.08 -4.05 -7.89
N ARG A 420 3.20 -3.54 -8.78
CA ARG A 420 1.76 -3.79 -8.69
C ARG A 420 1.40 -5.27 -8.81
N HIS A 421 2.07 -5.98 -9.72
CA HIS A 421 1.87 -7.42 -9.88
C HIS A 421 2.28 -8.20 -8.63
N PHE A 422 3.46 -7.90 -8.07
CA PHE A 422 3.92 -8.55 -6.84
C PHE A 422 3.06 -8.20 -5.62
N LEU A 423 2.57 -6.97 -5.53
CA LEU A 423 1.60 -6.61 -4.49
C LEU A 423 0.36 -7.50 -4.52
N GLY A 424 -0.27 -7.66 -5.70
CA GLY A 424 -1.43 -8.54 -5.85
C GLY A 424 -1.11 -9.99 -5.46
N LYS A 425 0.05 -10.51 -5.89
CA LYS A 425 0.54 -11.85 -5.53
C LYS A 425 0.67 -12.01 -4.00
N PHE A 426 1.30 -11.06 -3.32
CA PHE A 426 1.57 -11.16 -1.88
C PHE A 426 0.36 -10.81 -1.02
N HIS A 427 -0.54 -9.94 -1.49
CA HIS A 427 -1.83 -9.69 -0.84
C HIS A 427 -2.66 -10.99 -0.75
N ALA A 428 -2.72 -11.74 -1.86
CA ALA A 428 -3.39 -13.04 -1.89
C ALA A 428 -2.69 -14.08 -1.00
N LEU A 429 -1.34 -14.13 -1.04
CA LEU A 429 -0.56 -15.11 -0.26
C LEU A 429 -0.70 -14.90 1.25
N TYR A 430 -0.61 -13.66 1.73
CA TYR A 430 -0.64 -13.33 3.16
C TYR A 430 -2.03 -12.97 3.68
N LYS A 431 -3.06 -12.97 2.83
CA LYS A 431 -4.43 -12.53 3.15
C LYS A 431 -4.43 -11.15 3.81
N LYS A 432 -3.66 -10.24 3.22
CA LYS A 432 -3.33 -8.92 3.77
C LYS A 432 -3.46 -7.87 2.70
N THR A 433 -4.16 -6.78 3.00
CA THR A 433 -4.33 -5.64 2.08
C THR A 433 -3.54 -4.44 2.58
N THR A 434 -2.80 -3.80 1.66
CA THR A 434 -2.16 -2.49 1.86
C THR A 434 -2.77 -1.47 0.90
N LEU A 435 -2.65 -0.17 1.21
CA LEU A 435 -3.15 0.90 0.32
C LEU A 435 -2.26 1.13 -0.92
N GLY A 436 -1.26 0.29 -1.14
CA GLY A 436 -0.25 0.43 -2.18
C GLY A 436 1.11 0.87 -1.63
N ILE A 437 1.98 1.34 -2.52
CA ILE A 437 3.32 1.86 -2.20
C ILE A 437 3.23 3.38 -2.21
N SER A 438 3.79 4.04 -1.20
CA SER A 438 3.79 5.51 -1.14
C SER A 438 4.60 6.10 -2.31
N ASP A 439 4.24 7.31 -2.74
CA ASP A 439 4.94 7.96 -3.87
C ASP A 439 6.44 8.10 -3.64
N ARG A 440 6.84 8.36 -2.38
CA ARG A 440 8.25 8.45 -1.98
C ARG A 440 8.96 7.10 -2.15
N ALA A 441 8.36 6.03 -1.63
CA ALA A 441 8.88 4.68 -1.78
C ALA A 441 8.97 4.26 -3.26
N LEU A 442 7.97 4.60 -4.08
CA LEU A 442 7.96 4.29 -5.51
C LEU A 442 9.07 5.05 -6.28
N ARG A 443 9.36 6.31 -5.91
CA ARG A 443 10.49 7.05 -6.48
C ARG A 443 11.83 6.39 -6.11
N ALA A 444 12.00 6.00 -4.85
CA ALA A 444 13.21 5.29 -4.40
C ALA A 444 13.40 3.97 -5.16
N LEU A 445 12.34 3.19 -5.35
CA LEU A 445 12.37 1.98 -6.17
C LEU A 445 12.84 2.26 -7.61
N LYS A 446 12.41 3.35 -8.24
CA LYS A 446 12.83 3.71 -9.61
C LYS A 446 14.30 4.09 -9.72
N ASN A 447 14.87 4.70 -8.69
CA ASN A 447 16.24 5.21 -8.68
C ASN A 447 17.26 4.20 -8.15
N TYR A 448 16.82 3.04 -7.67
CA TYR A 448 17.69 2.01 -7.14
C TYR A 448 18.45 1.26 -8.26
N GLY A 449 19.67 0.80 -7.97
CA GLY A 449 20.56 0.16 -8.96
C GLY A 449 20.15 -1.27 -9.37
N TRP A 450 19.31 -1.93 -8.56
CA TRP A 450 18.76 -3.28 -8.81
C TRP A 450 19.81 -4.36 -9.17
N PRO A 451 20.85 -4.60 -8.34
CA PRO A 451 21.83 -5.66 -8.59
C PRO A 451 21.21 -7.06 -8.68
N GLY A 452 20.11 -7.33 -7.96
CA GLY A 452 19.38 -8.59 -8.03
C GLY A 452 18.16 -8.57 -8.96
N ASN A 453 17.98 -7.49 -9.73
CA ASN A 453 16.94 -7.34 -10.75
C ASN A 453 15.53 -7.67 -10.22
N ILE A 454 14.75 -8.50 -10.94
CA ILE A 454 13.35 -8.80 -10.60
C ILE A 454 13.26 -9.61 -9.30
N ARG A 455 14.23 -10.51 -9.04
CA ARG A 455 14.24 -11.33 -7.81
C ARG A 455 14.37 -10.45 -6.57
N GLU A 456 15.23 -9.44 -6.62
CA GLU A 456 15.38 -8.48 -5.53
C GLU A 456 14.13 -7.61 -5.37
N LEU A 457 13.55 -7.11 -6.47
CA LEU A 457 12.30 -6.36 -6.43
C LEU A 457 11.17 -7.18 -5.79
N GLU A 458 11.01 -8.43 -6.19
CA GLU A 458 10.01 -9.35 -5.64
C GLU A 458 10.16 -9.48 -4.11
N ASN A 459 11.36 -9.79 -3.63
CA ASN A 459 11.66 -9.93 -2.19
C ASN A 459 11.43 -8.61 -1.43
N MET A 460 11.75 -7.47 -2.04
CA MET A 460 11.59 -6.16 -1.42
C MET A 460 10.11 -5.80 -1.25
N ILE A 461 9.28 -6.08 -2.26
CA ILE A 461 7.82 -5.89 -2.17
C ILE A 461 7.20 -6.87 -1.17
N GLU A 462 7.63 -8.14 -1.15
CA GLU A 462 7.20 -9.13 -0.16
C GLU A 462 7.45 -8.64 1.26
N ARG A 463 8.68 -8.21 1.55
CA ARG A 463 9.07 -7.60 2.82
C ARG A 463 8.19 -6.40 3.18
N GLY A 464 7.92 -5.51 2.23
CA GLY A 464 7.04 -4.36 2.42
C GLY A 464 5.64 -4.78 2.87
N VAL A 465 5.04 -5.78 2.21
CA VAL A 465 3.72 -6.32 2.59
C VAL A 465 3.75 -6.96 3.98
N ILE A 466 4.82 -7.65 4.35
CA ILE A 466 4.96 -8.26 5.68
C ILE A 466 5.03 -7.18 6.77
N LEU A 467 5.87 -6.15 6.60
CA LEU A 467 6.18 -5.16 7.62
C LEU A 467 5.11 -4.07 7.80
N THR A 468 4.33 -3.74 6.78
CA THR A 468 3.32 -2.67 6.83
C THR A 468 1.99 -3.18 7.38
N ASP A 469 1.35 -2.56 8.38
CA ASP A 469 0.06 -3.02 8.92
C ASP A 469 -1.08 -3.07 7.86
N HIS A 470 -2.17 -3.79 8.17
CA HIS A 470 -3.38 -3.80 7.33
C HIS A 470 -3.89 -2.39 7.05
N ASN A 471 -4.29 -2.15 5.80
CA ASN A 471 -4.81 -0.88 5.31
C ASN A 471 -3.89 0.34 5.55
N ARG A 472 -2.57 0.13 5.63
CA ARG A 472 -1.58 1.21 5.56
C ARG A 472 -0.85 1.21 4.22
N SER A 473 -0.25 2.34 3.87
CA SER A 473 0.63 2.46 2.70
C SER A 473 2.01 1.88 3.04
N ILE A 474 2.66 1.24 2.08
CA ILE A 474 4.04 0.76 2.23
C ILE A 474 4.98 1.95 2.09
N ASP A 475 5.68 2.25 3.18
CA ASP A 475 6.64 3.36 3.25
C ASP A 475 8.05 2.93 2.87
N ILE A 476 8.91 3.93 2.60
CA ILE A 476 10.28 3.71 2.15
C ILE A 476 11.09 2.86 3.13
N ASP A 477 10.88 3.07 4.44
CA ASP A 477 11.58 2.34 5.52
C ASP A 477 11.18 0.87 5.61
N SER A 478 10.00 0.52 5.08
CA SER A 478 9.55 -0.87 4.99
C SER A 478 10.29 -1.63 3.89
N LEU A 479 10.72 -0.93 2.83
CA LEU A 479 11.39 -1.50 1.66
C LEU A 479 12.92 -1.49 1.81
N PHE A 480 13.49 -0.37 2.26
CA PHE A 480 14.93 -0.18 2.36
C PHE A 480 15.35 -0.15 3.84
N ALA A 481 16.28 -1.04 4.24
CA ALA A 481 16.88 -0.97 5.57
C ALA A 481 17.76 0.28 5.75
N SER A 482 18.29 0.81 4.66
CA SER A 482 18.91 2.12 4.57
C SER A 482 18.43 2.76 3.28
N PRO A 483 17.57 3.79 3.33
CA PRO A 483 17.04 4.44 2.14
C PRO A 483 18.20 4.94 1.26
N PRO A 484 18.12 4.80 -0.08
CA PRO A 484 19.09 5.45 -0.94
C PRO A 484 19.05 6.97 -0.69
N ASP A 485 20.23 7.60 -0.63
CA ASP A 485 20.36 9.04 -0.43
C ASP A 485 19.52 9.80 -1.46
N GLU A 486 18.46 10.47 -1.00
CA GLU A 486 17.67 11.35 -1.86
C GLU A 486 18.52 12.59 -2.17
N ASP A 487 19.15 12.61 -3.35
CA ASP A 487 19.89 13.76 -3.91
C ASP A 487 18.99 14.95 -4.31
N ALA A 488 17.82 15.10 -3.70
CA ALA A 488 16.92 16.20 -3.96
C ALA A 488 16.77 17.04 -2.70
N GLY A 489 17.40 18.23 -2.68
CA GLY A 489 17.20 19.24 -1.66
C GLY A 489 15.70 19.55 -1.50
N HIS A 490 15.09 18.99 -0.46
CA HIS A 490 13.70 19.25 -0.16
C HIS A 490 13.59 20.69 0.33
N THR A 491 12.65 21.44 -0.24
CA THR A 491 12.33 22.78 0.23
C THR A 491 11.22 22.64 1.27
N LEU A 492 11.58 22.79 2.55
CA LEU A 492 10.66 22.73 3.67
C LEU A 492 9.99 24.09 3.86
N VAL A 493 8.70 24.09 4.17
CA VAL A 493 7.99 25.31 4.59
C VAL A 493 8.15 25.43 6.11
N SER A 494 8.79 26.49 6.57
CA SER A 494 8.93 26.78 8.00
C SER A 494 7.56 27.05 8.64
N GLN A 495 7.49 27.00 9.98
CA GLN A 495 6.31 27.45 10.73
C GLN A 495 5.93 28.92 10.46
N THR A 496 6.84 29.69 9.86
CA THR A 496 6.61 31.08 9.43
C THR A 496 6.21 31.21 7.95
N GLY A 497 6.00 30.09 7.25
CA GLY A 497 5.60 30.07 5.85
C GLY A 497 6.75 30.31 4.85
N ALA A 498 8.00 30.37 5.31
CA ALA A 498 9.16 30.60 4.46
C ALA A 498 9.72 29.27 3.93
N LEU A 499 10.14 29.26 2.67
CA LEU A 499 10.84 28.13 2.06
C LEU A 499 12.29 28.07 2.56
N LYS A 500 12.65 27.00 3.26
CA LYS A 500 14.02 26.65 3.65
C LYS A 500 14.48 25.43 2.85
N LEU A 501 15.69 25.48 2.29
CA LEU A 501 16.36 24.26 1.86
C LEU A 501 16.65 23.42 3.10
N ASP A 502 16.35 22.13 3.05
CA ASP A 502 16.68 21.15 4.07
C ASP A 502 18.21 21.01 4.18
N SER A 503 18.82 21.95 4.90
CA SER A 503 20.26 21.99 5.15
C SER A 503 20.63 21.38 6.51
N GLU A 504 19.69 20.68 7.17
CA GLU A 504 19.98 19.92 8.40
C GLU A 504 20.34 18.47 8.07
N ARG A 505 21.34 18.29 7.21
CA ARG A 505 22.23 17.12 7.34
C ARG A 505 23.40 17.54 8.24
N PRO A 506 23.80 16.74 9.25
CA PRO A 506 25.16 16.86 9.75
C PRO A 506 26.08 16.69 8.53
N PRO A 507 27.14 17.50 8.38
CA PRO A 507 28.02 17.42 7.22
C PRO A 507 28.45 15.97 7.07
N ALA A 508 28.48 15.48 5.82
CA ALA A 508 29.00 14.16 5.48
C ALA A 508 30.26 13.92 6.32
N ARG A 509 30.23 12.87 7.16
CA ARG A 509 31.37 12.52 8.01
C ARG A 509 32.60 12.54 7.12
N SER A 510 33.56 13.37 7.50
CA SER A 510 34.79 13.50 6.76
C SER A 510 35.41 12.10 6.64
N PRO A 511 36.13 11.75 5.55
CA PRO A 511 36.92 10.52 5.51
C PRO A 511 37.83 10.37 6.75
N TYR A 512 38.19 11.49 7.39
CA TYR A 512 38.92 11.55 8.65
C TYR A 512 38.09 11.11 9.88
N ASP A 513 36.78 11.29 9.88
CA ASP A 513 35.90 10.88 10.98
C ASP A 513 35.79 9.35 11.05
N GLU A 514 35.65 8.67 9.91
CA GLU A 514 35.60 7.20 9.87
C GLU A 514 36.96 6.57 10.21
N LEU A 515 38.05 7.19 9.73
CA LEU A 515 39.41 6.79 10.06
C LEU A 515 39.72 6.98 11.55
N SER A 516 39.28 8.08 12.15
CA SER A 516 39.53 8.36 13.57
C SER A 516 38.85 7.35 14.50
N VAL A 517 37.62 6.91 14.16
CA VAL A 517 36.92 5.87 14.92
C VAL A 517 37.65 4.52 14.81
N ARG A 518 38.17 4.16 13.63
CA ARG A 518 38.97 2.93 13.48
C ARG A 518 40.26 2.98 14.30
N LEU A 519 40.99 4.09 14.22
CA LEU A 519 42.24 4.27 14.96
C LEU A 519 42.00 4.17 16.48
N LEU A 520 40.98 4.84 17.02
CA LEU A 520 40.68 4.80 18.45
C LEU A 520 40.33 3.39 18.96
N ASN A 521 39.70 2.55 18.12
CA ASN A 521 39.38 1.16 18.47
C ASN A 521 40.60 0.22 18.45
N GLU A 522 41.70 0.62 17.80
CA GLU A 522 42.94 -0.17 17.67
C GLU A 522 44.03 0.22 18.70
N GLY A 523 43.68 0.98 19.75
CA GLY A 523 44.64 1.37 20.80
C GLY A 523 45.58 2.51 20.37
N PHE A 524 45.08 3.43 19.55
CA PHE A 524 45.81 4.56 19.00
C PHE A 524 46.36 5.54 20.05
N SER A 525 47.64 5.87 19.92
CA SER A 525 48.33 6.93 20.66
C SER A 525 48.64 8.10 19.73
N ILE A 526 48.15 9.28 20.12
CA ILE A 526 48.38 10.53 19.35
C ILE A 526 49.88 10.83 19.23
N SER A 527 50.65 10.60 20.29
CA SER A 527 52.10 10.90 20.29
C SER A 527 52.86 10.04 19.27
N ASP A 528 52.50 8.75 19.19
CA ASP A 528 53.15 7.81 18.28
C ASP A 528 52.76 8.10 16.82
N PHE A 529 51.50 8.45 16.59
CA PHE A 529 51.03 8.84 15.28
C PHE A 529 51.63 10.16 14.80
N GLU A 530 51.73 11.17 15.67
CA GLU A 530 52.39 12.43 15.36
C GLU A 530 53.88 12.21 15.02
N SER A 531 54.55 11.31 15.73
CA SER A 531 55.96 10.96 15.47
C SER A 531 56.14 10.19 14.16
N ALA A 532 55.21 9.28 13.84
CA ALA A 532 55.22 8.51 12.59
C ALA A 532 54.92 9.40 11.37
N ILE A 533 53.89 10.25 11.43
CA ILE A 533 53.52 11.13 10.32
C ILE A 533 54.59 12.18 10.06
N THR A 534 55.23 12.69 11.13
CA THR A 534 56.35 13.65 11.02
C THR A 534 57.57 13.01 10.35
N ARG A 535 57.97 11.78 10.75
CA ARG A 535 59.08 11.05 10.10
C ARG A 535 58.78 10.73 8.64
N ASN A 536 57.57 10.25 8.34
CA ASN A 536 57.18 9.93 6.97
C ASN A 536 57.12 11.18 6.08
N ALA A 537 56.64 12.31 6.60
CA ALA A 537 56.64 13.59 5.89
C ALA A 537 58.06 14.08 5.59
N MET A 538 59.01 13.90 6.52
CA MET A 538 60.43 14.22 6.30
C MET A 538 61.07 13.30 5.25
N ALA A 539 60.78 12.00 5.30
CA ALA A 539 61.26 11.04 4.31
C ALA A 539 60.74 11.34 2.90
N LEU A 540 59.44 11.64 2.76
CA LEU A 540 58.82 12.02 1.49
C LEU A 540 59.31 13.37 0.95
N ALA A 541 59.78 14.25 1.83
CA ALA A 541 60.34 15.55 1.48
C ALA A 541 61.88 15.55 1.35
N ASN A 542 62.54 14.38 1.37
CA ASN A 542 64.00 14.25 1.35
C ASN A 542 64.69 15.18 2.37
N ASP A 543 64.23 15.14 3.63
CA ASP A 543 64.71 15.94 4.76
C ASP A 543 64.55 17.46 4.64
N ASN A 544 63.76 17.94 3.67
CA ASN A 544 63.41 19.35 3.57
C ASN A 544 62.26 19.72 4.52
N VAL A 545 62.60 20.33 5.66
CA VAL A 545 61.64 20.75 6.70
C VAL A 545 60.52 21.66 6.17
N THR A 546 60.82 22.56 5.23
CA THR A 546 59.80 23.49 4.69
C THR A 546 58.79 22.75 3.82
N GLN A 547 59.25 21.77 3.04
CA GLN A 547 58.39 20.97 2.17
C GLN A 547 57.60 19.93 2.95
N ALA A 548 58.23 19.27 3.94
CA ALA A 548 57.56 18.37 4.88
C ALA A 548 56.44 19.09 5.64
N ALA A 549 56.68 20.32 6.12
CA ALA A 549 55.68 21.10 6.84
C ALA A 549 54.46 21.41 5.95
N ARG A 550 54.68 21.72 4.67
CA ARG A 550 53.58 21.91 3.70
C ARG A 550 52.79 20.63 3.45
N LEU A 551 53.45 19.46 3.37
CA LEU A 551 52.78 18.17 3.10
C LEU A 551 51.76 17.81 4.19
N ILE A 552 52.03 18.14 5.45
CA ILE A 552 51.15 17.86 6.58
C ILE A 552 50.38 19.10 7.08
N GLY A 553 50.37 20.18 6.30
CA GLY A 553 49.54 21.37 6.57
C GLY A 553 49.98 22.22 7.77
N MET A 554 51.27 22.20 8.13
CA MET A 554 51.82 22.96 9.26
C MET A 554 52.82 24.03 8.80
N THR A 555 53.12 24.99 9.69
CA THR A 555 54.20 25.95 9.44
C THR A 555 55.57 25.34 9.71
N ARG A 556 56.62 25.86 9.05
CA ARG A 556 58.00 25.40 9.23
C ARG A 556 58.45 25.42 10.71
N ALA A 557 58.06 26.46 11.46
CA ALA A 557 58.39 26.59 12.88
C ALA A 557 57.70 25.52 13.74
N GLN A 558 56.42 25.21 13.46
CA GLN A 558 55.67 24.16 14.15
C GLN A 558 56.24 22.76 13.90
N LEU A 559 56.73 22.49 12.68
CA LEU A 559 57.38 21.21 12.39
C LEU A 559 58.76 21.10 13.03
N ALA A 560 59.56 22.19 13.01
CA ALA A 560 60.88 22.21 13.65
C ALA A 560 60.80 21.95 15.16
N TYR A 561 59.84 22.56 15.85
CA TYR A 561 59.59 22.34 17.27
C TYR A 561 59.23 20.87 17.59
N ARG A 562 58.38 20.25 16.75
CA ARG A 562 58.02 18.82 16.92
C ARG A 562 59.19 17.89 16.66
N LEU A 563 60.05 18.20 15.68
CA LEU A 563 61.27 17.44 15.40
C LEU A 563 62.29 17.51 16.53
N GLU A 564 62.40 18.64 17.23
CA GLU A 564 63.25 18.76 18.43
C GLU A 564 62.69 17.92 19.59
N LYS A 565 61.37 17.91 19.77
CA LYS A 565 60.71 17.09 20.80
C LYS A 565 60.89 15.59 20.56
N ILE A 566 60.80 15.13 19.32
CA ILE A 566 61.04 13.72 18.93
C ILE A 566 62.51 13.30 19.10
N LYS A 567 63.46 14.25 19.07
CA LYS A 567 64.89 13.97 19.31
C LYS A 567 65.29 14.00 20.79
N GLY A 568 64.41 14.52 21.67
CA GLY A 568 64.64 14.67 23.10
C GLY A 568 63.97 13.61 23.98
N GLU A 569 63.21 12.69 23.37
CA GLU A 569 62.75 11.41 23.92
C GLU A 569 63.65 10.29 23.40
#